data_AF-A0A842SGP0-F1
#
_entry.id   AF-A0A842SGP0-F1
#
_cell.length_a   1.000
_cell.length_b   1.000
_cell.length_c   1.000
_cell.angle_alpha   90.00
_cell.angle_beta   90.00
_cell.angle_gamma   90.00
#
_symmetry.space_group_name_H-M   'P 1'
#
loop_
_entity.id
_entity.type
_entity.pdbx_description
1 polymer ?
#
loop_
_entity_poly.entity_id
_entity_poly.type
_entity_poly.pdbx_seq_one_letter_code
_entity_poly.pdbx_strand_id
1 'polypeptide(L)'
;DLLGVDHVGIGLDINEGLTPEDYYGVHCRNFEARFQSDPTSHVRRKHPYEHYYVFGLDSISKGPYITEGLVSRGYSDEEILKILGGNWLRYFRRVWGE
;
A
#
# COMPACT_ATOMS: atom_id res chain seq x y z
N ASP A 1 -13.09 -9.71 8.11
CA ASP A 1 -14.50 -9.88 8.51
C ASP A 1 -15.45 -8.82 7.95
N LEU A 2 -15.26 -7.52 8.19
CA LEU A 2 -16.22 -6.47 7.78
C LEU A 2 -16.69 -6.52 6.30
N LEU A 3 -15.75 -6.68 5.36
CA LEU A 3 -16.04 -6.66 3.93
C LEU A 3 -16.11 -8.05 3.28
N GLY A 4 -15.70 -9.10 4.00
CA GLY A 4 -15.46 -10.43 3.43
C GLY A 4 -14.20 -10.49 2.54
N VAL A 5 -13.63 -11.70 2.41
CA VAL A 5 -12.36 -11.92 1.70
C VAL A 5 -12.43 -11.61 0.20
N ASP A 6 -13.62 -11.69 -0.40
CA ASP A 6 -13.82 -11.34 -1.80
C ASP A 6 -13.68 -9.82 -2.04
N HIS A 7 -13.64 -8.98 -1.01
CA HIS A 7 -13.62 -7.52 -1.18
C HIS A 7 -12.36 -6.86 -0.61
N VAL A 8 -11.27 -7.64 -0.48
CA VAL A 8 -9.97 -7.17 0.05
C VAL A 8 -8.88 -7.33 -1.01
N GLY A 9 -8.02 -6.33 -1.14
CA GLY A 9 -6.84 -6.36 -2.01
C GLY A 9 -5.68 -5.60 -1.39
N ILE A 10 -4.50 -5.71 -2.01
CA ILE A 10 -3.26 -5.05 -1.56
C ILE A 10 -3.06 -3.75 -2.34
N GLY A 11 -2.63 -2.68 -1.65
CA GLY A 11 -2.16 -1.43 -2.23
C GLY A 11 -1.07 -0.85 -1.33
N LEU A 12 0.20 -1.16 -1.64
CA LEU A 12 1.33 -0.86 -0.75
C LEU A 12 1.78 0.60 -0.77
N ASP A 13 1.40 1.35 -1.80
CA ASP A 13 1.82 2.74 -2.01
C ASP A 13 3.35 2.92 -1.93
N ILE A 14 4.09 1.91 -2.40
CA ILE A 14 5.55 1.94 -2.48
C ILE A 14 5.95 2.78 -3.68
N ASN A 15 6.83 3.74 -3.44
CA ASN A 15 7.46 4.54 -4.47
C ASN A 15 8.88 4.00 -4.69
N GLU A 16 8.98 2.93 -5.50
CA GLU A 16 10.23 2.21 -5.68
C GLU A 16 11.34 3.13 -6.19
N GLY A 17 12.47 3.15 -5.48
CA GLY A 17 13.60 4.01 -5.81
C GLY A 17 13.49 5.45 -5.31
N LEU A 18 12.48 5.79 -4.49
CA LEU A 18 12.44 7.06 -3.79
C LEU A 18 13.72 7.24 -2.96
N THR A 19 14.32 8.42 -3.00
CA THR A 19 15.48 8.77 -2.18
C THR A 19 15.07 9.67 -1.01
N PRO A 20 15.91 9.80 0.05
CA PRO A 20 15.70 10.80 1.09
C PRO A 20 15.59 12.22 0.54
N GLU A 21 16.37 12.55 -0.50
CA GLU A 21 16.32 13.86 -1.16
C GLU A 21 14.98 14.10 -1.85
N ASP A 22 14.45 13.10 -2.57
CA ASP A 22 13.13 13.19 -3.20
C ASP A 22 12.01 13.35 -2.15
N TYR A 23 12.11 12.57 -1.06
CA TYR A 23 11.15 12.60 0.04
C TYR A 23 11.09 13.97 0.70
N TYR A 24 12.21 14.47 1.23
CA TYR A 24 12.25 15.78 1.90
C TYR A 24 12.11 16.95 0.92
N GLY A 25 12.46 16.71 -0.34
CA GLY A 25 12.39 17.68 -1.42
C GLY A 25 10.98 17.80 -1.99
N VAL A 26 10.78 17.25 -3.19
CA VAL A 26 9.56 17.45 -3.97
C VAL A 26 8.35 16.81 -3.30
N HIS A 27 8.52 15.63 -2.68
CA HIS A 27 7.41 14.89 -2.11
C HIS A 27 6.78 15.65 -0.92
N CYS A 28 7.55 15.94 0.12
CA CYS A 28 7.06 16.70 1.28
C CYS A 28 6.60 18.10 0.89
N ARG A 29 7.30 18.83 0.01
CA ARG A 29 6.87 20.18 -0.41
C ARG A 29 5.53 20.17 -1.15
N ASN A 30 5.32 19.24 -2.08
CA ASN A 30 4.05 19.13 -2.81
C ASN A 30 2.91 18.71 -1.88
N PHE A 31 3.18 17.79 -0.98
CA PHE A 31 2.21 17.36 0.02
C PHE A 31 1.85 18.50 0.98
N GLU A 32 2.83 19.24 1.49
CA GLU A 32 2.58 20.44 2.30
C GLU A 32 1.70 21.44 1.52
N ALA A 33 2.07 21.79 0.28
CA ALA A 33 1.31 22.75 -0.52
C ALA A 33 -0.14 22.31 -0.79
N ARG A 34 -0.38 21.00 -0.96
CA ARG A 34 -1.71 20.45 -1.24
C ARG A 34 -2.59 20.27 -0.01
N PHE A 35 -1.99 19.98 1.15
CA PHE A 35 -2.73 19.56 2.35
C PHE A 35 -2.58 20.52 3.54
N GLN A 36 -1.94 21.69 3.35
CA GLN A 36 -1.68 22.71 4.38
C GLN A 36 -2.94 23.21 5.12
N SER A 37 -4.10 23.20 4.46
CA SER A 37 -5.37 23.68 5.02
C SER A 37 -6.09 22.66 5.90
N ASP A 38 -5.65 21.39 5.89
CA ASP A 38 -6.29 20.32 6.66
C ASP A 38 -5.54 20.09 7.99
N PRO A 39 -6.10 20.50 9.14
CA PRO A 39 -5.48 20.31 10.44
C PRO A 39 -5.42 18.85 10.89
N THR A 40 -6.15 17.95 10.23
CA THR A 40 -6.14 16.51 10.50
C THR A 40 -5.17 15.74 9.61
N SER A 41 -4.56 16.41 8.63
CA SER A 41 -3.68 15.77 7.67
C SER A 41 -2.40 15.25 8.35
N HIS A 42 -2.21 13.93 8.24
CA HIS A 42 -0.99 13.23 8.67
C HIS A 42 0.30 13.81 8.04
N VAL A 43 0.14 14.53 6.92
CA VAL A 43 1.19 15.24 6.18
C VAL A 43 1.91 16.29 7.01
N ARG A 44 1.25 16.86 8.03
CA ARG A 44 1.91 17.81 8.94
C ARG A 44 3.02 17.18 9.78
N ARG A 45 2.97 15.87 10.01
CA ARG A 45 4.01 15.16 10.77
C ARG A 45 5.08 14.70 9.78
N LYS A 46 6.14 15.51 9.65
CA LYS A 46 7.39 15.06 9.01
C LYS A 46 7.93 13.90 9.83
N HIS A 47 7.66 12.68 9.36
CA HIS A 47 8.31 11.50 9.90
C HIS A 47 9.68 11.35 9.23
N PRO A 48 10.69 10.83 9.93
CA PRO A 48 11.98 10.54 9.31
C PRO A 48 11.80 9.61 8.11
N TYR A 49 12.59 9.81 7.05
CA TYR A 49 12.57 8.98 5.84
C TYR A 49 12.74 7.49 6.15
N GLU A 50 13.52 7.16 7.18
CA GLU A 50 13.76 5.81 7.67
C GLU A 50 12.47 5.11 8.14
N HIS A 51 11.42 5.88 8.44
CA HIS A 51 10.10 5.39 8.84
C HIS A 51 9.04 5.61 7.76
N TYR A 52 9.45 5.93 6.53
CA TYR A 52 8.51 6.20 5.44
C TYR A 52 7.76 4.93 5.00
N TYR A 53 8.41 3.77 5.07
CA TYR A 53 7.81 2.47 4.78
C TYR A 53 7.68 1.60 6.02
N VAL A 54 6.85 0.56 5.93
CA VAL A 54 6.77 -0.49 6.94
C VAL A 54 8.11 -1.23 6.99
N PHE A 55 8.61 -1.47 8.21
CA PHE A 55 9.85 -2.21 8.40
C PHE A 55 9.79 -3.58 7.70
N GLY A 56 10.77 -3.84 6.83
CA GLY A 56 10.86 -5.07 6.05
C GLY A 56 9.98 -5.13 4.79
N LEU A 57 9.27 -4.04 4.45
CA LEU A 57 8.40 -3.92 3.28
C LEU A 57 8.60 -2.56 2.57
N ASP A 58 9.85 -2.22 2.31
CA ASP A 58 10.33 -0.97 1.70
C ASP A 58 10.62 -1.07 0.19
N SER A 59 10.45 -2.25 -0.39
CA SER A 59 10.62 -2.50 -1.83
C SER A 59 9.57 -3.51 -2.31
N ILE A 60 9.13 -3.36 -3.55
CA ILE A 60 8.22 -4.28 -4.23
C ILE A 60 8.78 -5.72 -4.26
N SER A 61 10.10 -5.86 -4.26
CA SER A 61 10.78 -7.16 -4.18
C SER A 61 10.43 -7.94 -2.90
N LYS A 62 9.94 -7.26 -1.86
CA LYS A 62 9.52 -7.84 -0.58
C LYS A 62 8.04 -8.25 -0.55
N GLY A 63 7.30 -8.06 -1.64
CA GLY A 63 5.91 -8.52 -1.79
C GLY A 63 5.65 -9.97 -1.33
N PRO A 64 6.54 -10.95 -1.58
CA PRO A 64 6.35 -12.32 -1.11
C PRO A 64 6.17 -12.48 0.41
N TYR A 65 6.69 -11.56 1.24
CA TYR A 65 6.49 -11.61 2.69
C TYR A 65 5.02 -11.42 3.10
N ILE A 66 4.21 -10.77 2.25
CA ILE A 66 2.78 -10.67 2.49
C ILE A 66 2.13 -12.05 2.36
N THR A 67 2.51 -12.81 1.33
CA THR A 67 2.05 -14.19 1.13
C THR A 67 2.46 -15.08 2.30
N GLU A 68 3.73 -15.02 2.73
CA GLU A 68 4.20 -15.75 3.92
C GLU A 68 3.39 -15.38 5.17
N GLY A 69 3.09 -14.09 5.33
CA GLY A 69 2.25 -13.57 6.40
C GLY A 69 0.82 -14.12 6.36
N LEU A 70 0.21 -14.25 5.19
CA LEU A 70 -1.13 -14.82 5.03
C LEU A 70 -1.14 -16.33 5.30
N VAL A 71 -0.15 -17.07 4.78
CA VAL A 71 0.01 -18.51 5.03
C VAL A 71 0.15 -18.78 6.53
N SER A 72 1.05 -18.06 7.21
CA SER A 72 1.28 -18.24 8.66
C SER A 72 0.06 -17.90 9.52
N ARG A 73 -0.90 -17.14 8.98
CA ARG A 73 -2.17 -16.79 9.65
C ARG A 73 -3.32 -17.76 9.33
N GLY A 74 -3.08 -18.77 8.49
CA GLY A 74 -4.05 -19.81 8.17
C GLY A 74 -5.07 -19.46 7.09
N TYR A 75 -4.80 -18.45 6.26
CA TYR A 75 -5.61 -18.22 5.07
C TYR A 75 -5.44 -19.38 4.09
N SER A 76 -6.53 -19.80 3.46
CA SER A 76 -6.49 -20.82 2.41
C SER A 76 -5.82 -20.29 1.14
N ASP A 77 -5.28 -21.19 0.30
CA ASP A 77 -4.69 -20.81 -0.99
C ASP A 77 -5.66 -20.02 -1.87
N GLU A 78 -6.96 -20.36 -1.83
CA GLU A 78 -8.00 -19.66 -2.57
C GLU A 78 -8.16 -18.21 -2.08
N GLU A 79 -8.19 -17.99 -0.76
CA GLU A 79 -8.28 -16.66 -0.15
C GLU A 79 -7.03 -15.83 -0.44
N ILE A 80 -5.85 -16.45 -0.38
CA ILE A 80 -4.58 -15.78 -0.69
C ILE A 80 -4.59 -15.30 -2.15
N LEU A 81 -4.96 -16.15 -3.11
CA LEU A 81 -5.03 -15.77 -4.52
C LEU A 81 -6.02 -14.62 -4.77
N LYS A 82 -7.15 -14.61 -4.05
CA LYS A 82 -8.11 -13.50 -4.08
C LYS A 82 -7.46 -12.19 -3.61
N ILE A 83 -6.80 -12.19 -2.46
CA ILE A 83 -6.16 -11.01 -1.84
C ILE A 83 -4.99 -10.49 -2.67
N LEU A 84 -4.14 -11.39 -3.20
CA LEU A 84 -2.94 -11.03 -3.96
C LEU A 84 -3.27 -10.34 -5.30
N GLY A 85 -4.46 -10.54 -5.85
CA GLY A 85 -4.88 -9.84 -7.07
C GLY A 85 -6.15 -10.33 -7.71
N GLY A 86 -6.65 -11.54 -7.39
CA GLY A 86 -7.88 -12.07 -7.96
C GLY A 86 -9.08 -11.15 -7.79
N ASN A 87 -9.19 -10.50 -6.63
CA ASN A 87 -10.25 -9.53 -6.36
C ASN A 87 -10.13 -8.26 -7.20
N TRP A 88 -8.91 -7.72 -7.36
CA TRP A 88 -8.66 -6.58 -8.24
C TRP A 88 -9.01 -6.89 -9.68
N LEU A 89 -8.54 -8.02 -10.20
CA LEU A 89 -8.84 -8.43 -11.57
C LEU A 89 -10.34 -8.63 -11.78
N ARG A 90 -11.05 -9.26 -10.83
CA ARG A 90 -12.52 -9.39 -10.92
C ARG A 90 -13.21 -8.03 -10.91
N TYR A 91 -12.76 -7.10 -10.08
CA TYR A 91 -13.32 -5.75 -10.03
C TYR A 91 -13.06 -4.97 -11.32
N PHE A 92 -11.83 -5.01 -11.84
CA PHE A 92 -11.46 -4.39 -13.12
C PHE A 92 -12.33 -4.88 -14.27
N ARG A 93 -12.54 -6.19 -14.40
CA ARG A 93 -13.46 -6.73 -15.42
C ARG A 93 -14.87 -6.17 -15.30
N ARG A 94 -15.38 -6.06 -14.06
CA ARG A 94 -16.71 -5.49 -13.78
C ARG A 94 -16.81 -4.02 -14.20
N VAL A 95 -15.79 -3.20 -13.97
CA VAL A 95 -15.86 -1.75 -14.24
C VAL A 95 -15.46 -1.38 -15.67
N TRP A 96 -14.58 -2.16 -16.30
CA TRP A 96 -14.10 -1.89 -17.66
C TRP A 96 -14.91 -2.60 -18.75
N GLY A 97 -15.67 -3.65 -18.40
CA GLY A 97 -16.58 -4.32 -19.33
C GLY A 97 -15.95 -5.43 -20.18
N GLU A 98 -14.73 -5.86 -19.86
CA GLU A 98 -14.03 -7.04 -20.42
C GLU A 98 -13.52 -7.93 -19.30
#